data_AF-A0A1I4YRJ5-F1
#
_entry.id   AF-A0A1I4YRJ5-F1
#
_cell.length_a   1.000
_cell.length_b   1.000
_cell.length_c   1.000
_cell.angle_alpha   90.00
_cell.angle_beta   90.00
_cell.angle_gamma   90.00
#
_symmetry.space_group_name_H-M   'P 1'
#
loop_
_entity.id
_entity.type
_entity.pdbx_description
1 polymer ?
#
loop_
_entity_poly.entity_id
_entity_poly.type
_entity_poly.pdbx_seq_one_letter_code
_entity_poly.pdbx_strand_id
1 'polypeptide(L)'
;MKLLSAHAHAKGLAMAQKNTLELAPDRASVGMDFAVVEECGEWDECGDFAKAFDDNVFVVEYTAKGLANACEGWGGELSIVRRDQDVVPEGTDGYRSEMC
;
A
#
# COMPACT_ATOMS: atom_id res chain seq x y z
N MET A 1 14.18 -3.44 10.53
CA MET A 1 14.06 -2.23 9.68
C MET A 1 14.64 -0.94 10.26
N LYS A 2 14.88 -0.81 11.57
CA LYS A 2 15.33 0.45 12.20
C LYS A 2 16.57 1.13 11.57
N LEU A 3 17.52 0.34 11.05
CA LEU A 3 18.70 0.90 10.37
C LEU A 3 18.34 1.57 9.03
N LEU A 4 17.41 1.00 8.27
CA LEU A 4 16.98 1.58 7.00
C LEU A 4 16.10 2.81 7.22
N SER A 5 15.19 2.76 8.19
CA SER A 5 14.36 3.93 8.51
C SER A 5 15.18 5.11 9.01
N ALA A 6 16.09 4.88 9.97
CA ALA A 6 16.98 5.92 10.44
C ALA A 6 17.83 6.53 9.30
N HIS A 7 18.31 5.70 8.36
CA HIS A 7 19.08 6.19 7.22
C HIS A 7 18.22 7.04 6.26
N ALA A 8 17.00 6.62 5.96
CA ALA A 8 16.08 7.35 5.10
C ALA A 8 15.68 8.70 5.72
N HIS A 9 15.29 8.68 7.00
CA HIS A 9 14.94 9.89 7.74
C HIS A 9 16.11 10.87 7.85
N ALA A 10 17.34 10.38 8.06
CA ALA A 10 18.54 11.23 8.04
C ALA A 10 18.80 11.92 6.68
N LYS A 11 18.20 11.40 5.61
CA LYS A 11 18.22 11.98 4.25
C LYS A 11 16.94 12.76 3.91
N GLY A 12 16.01 12.93 4.86
CA GLY A 12 14.73 13.60 4.63
C GLY A 12 13.74 12.78 3.79
N LEU A 13 13.90 11.45 3.74
CA LEU A 13 13.03 10.54 2.99
C LEU A 13 12.09 9.80 3.95
N ALA A 14 10.84 9.65 3.55
CA ALA A 14 9.87 8.78 4.22
C ALA A 14 10.13 7.29 3.90
N MET A 15 9.58 6.41 4.72
CA MET A 15 9.75 4.95 4.64
C MET A 15 8.42 4.23 4.71
N ALA A 16 8.24 3.31 3.76
CA ALA A 16 7.05 2.46 3.70
C ALA A 16 7.30 1.09 4.33
N GLN A 17 6.29 0.56 5.03
CA GLN A 17 6.17 -0.89 5.23
C GLN A 17 5.56 -1.52 3.97
N LYS A 18 6.09 -2.65 3.52
CA LYS A 18 5.47 -3.46 2.45
C LYS A 18 4.70 -4.61 3.08
N ASN A 19 3.38 -4.68 2.88
CA ASN A 19 2.50 -5.73 3.43
C ASN A 19 2.77 -5.96 4.94
N THR A 20 2.90 -7.23 5.39
CA THR A 20 3.31 -7.63 6.74
C THR A 20 2.46 -7.03 7.86
N LEU A 21 1.13 -7.20 7.76
CA LEU A 21 0.16 -6.64 8.70
C LEU A 21 0.47 -7.00 10.17
N GLU A 22 0.99 -8.19 10.41
CA GLU A 22 1.40 -8.69 11.73
C GLU A 22 2.48 -7.83 12.41
N LEU A 23 3.25 -7.05 11.62
CA LEU A 23 4.28 -6.13 12.11
C LEU A 23 3.78 -4.69 12.25
N ALA A 24 2.58 -4.38 11.77
CA ALA A 24 2.02 -3.04 11.81
C ALA A 24 1.95 -2.44 13.24
N PRO A 25 1.70 -3.20 14.33
CA PRO A 25 1.76 -2.66 15.68
C PRO A 25 3.11 -2.03 16.07
N ASP A 26 4.21 -2.46 15.43
CA ASP A 26 5.56 -1.96 15.71
C ASP A 26 5.97 -0.76 14.83
N ARG A 27 5.11 -0.31 13.90
CA ARG A 27 5.46 0.68 12.86
C ARG A 27 6.12 1.94 13.40
N ALA A 28 5.62 2.47 14.52
CA ALA A 28 6.15 3.67 15.17
C ALA A 28 7.53 3.43 15.79
N SER A 29 7.73 2.27 16.42
CA SER A 29 9.03 1.91 17.02
C SER A 29 10.10 1.66 15.96
N VAL A 30 9.68 1.24 14.77
CA VAL A 30 10.54 0.94 13.63
C VAL A 30 10.77 2.19 12.78
N GLY A 31 9.86 3.16 12.77
CA GLY A 31 9.92 4.38 11.95
C GLY A 31 9.38 4.16 10.54
N MET A 32 8.27 3.43 10.39
CA MET A 32 7.54 3.32 9.14
C MET A 32 6.46 4.41 9.10
N ASP A 33 6.46 5.21 8.05
CA ASP A 33 5.63 6.41 7.92
C ASP A 33 4.29 6.11 7.23
N PHE A 34 4.29 5.16 6.30
CA PHE A 34 3.12 4.73 5.52
C PHE A 34 3.24 3.25 5.13
N ALA A 35 2.20 2.69 4.51
CA ALA A 35 2.23 1.33 3.98
C ALA A 35 2.03 1.29 2.46
N VAL A 36 2.67 0.33 1.81
CA VAL A 36 2.33 -0.12 0.46
C VAL A 36 1.82 -1.55 0.59
N VAL A 37 0.56 -1.77 0.21
CA VAL A 37 -0.12 -3.06 0.43
C VAL A 37 -0.63 -3.59 -0.89
N GLU A 38 -0.43 -4.88 -1.12
CA GLU A 38 -0.95 -5.59 -2.28
C GLU A 38 -2.16 -6.41 -1.88
N GLU A 39 -3.21 -6.32 -2.69
CA GLU A 39 -4.40 -7.18 -2.63
C GLU A 39 -5.20 -7.08 -1.31
N CYS A 40 -5.12 -5.97 -0.58
CA CYS A 40 -5.87 -5.84 0.67
C CYS A 40 -7.40 -5.91 0.46
N GLY A 41 -7.90 -5.49 -0.72
CA GLY A 41 -9.30 -5.61 -1.09
C GLY A 41 -9.69 -7.04 -1.48
N GLU A 42 -8.73 -7.85 -1.96
CA GLU A 42 -8.94 -9.28 -2.22
C GLU A 42 -9.02 -10.07 -0.90
N TRP A 43 -8.25 -9.65 0.12
CA TRP A 43 -8.10 -10.35 1.41
C TRP A 43 -8.87 -9.75 2.59
N ASP A 44 -9.60 -8.65 2.40
CA ASP A 44 -10.33 -7.92 3.45
C ASP A 44 -9.42 -7.35 4.56
N GLU A 45 -8.25 -6.84 4.17
CA GLU A 45 -7.22 -6.35 5.09
C GLU A 45 -7.05 -4.82 5.05
N CYS A 46 -7.70 -4.11 4.13
CA CYS A 46 -7.47 -2.68 3.92
C CYS A 46 -7.71 -1.85 5.19
N GLY A 47 -8.75 -2.19 5.96
CA GLY A 47 -9.08 -1.46 7.17
C GLY A 47 -8.09 -1.62 8.31
N ASP A 48 -7.44 -2.79 8.41
CA ASP A 48 -6.42 -3.00 9.43
C ASP A 48 -5.15 -2.20 9.10
N PHE A 49 -4.77 -2.12 7.83
CA PHE A 49 -3.69 -1.25 7.39
C PHE A 49 -4.04 0.24 7.53
N ALA A 50 -5.24 0.65 7.13
CA ALA A 50 -5.72 2.04 7.26
C ALA A 50 -5.62 2.51 8.72
N LYS A 51 -6.20 1.73 9.63
CA LYS A 51 -6.12 1.97 11.08
C LYS A 51 -4.68 1.99 11.58
N ALA A 52 -3.85 1.07 11.13
CA ALA A 52 -2.47 0.99 11.61
C ALA A 52 -1.64 2.19 11.16
N PHE A 53 -1.86 2.74 9.97
CA PHE A 53 -1.04 3.77 9.32
C PHE A 53 -1.69 5.16 9.24
N ASP A 54 -2.78 5.40 9.98
CA ASP A 54 -3.53 6.66 9.94
C ASP A 54 -3.94 7.03 8.50
N ASP A 55 -4.48 6.06 7.77
CA ASP A 55 -4.92 6.14 6.37
C ASP A 55 -3.81 6.44 5.34
N ASN A 56 -2.55 6.53 5.76
CA ASN A 56 -1.40 6.66 4.87
C ASN A 56 -1.05 5.30 4.25
N VAL A 57 -1.88 4.85 3.30
CA VAL A 57 -1.74 3.55 2.64
C VAL A 57 -1.88 3.70 1.13
N PHE A 58 -0.91 3.15 0.40
CA PHE A 58 -1.01 2.90 -1.03
C PHE A 58 -1.43 1.45 -1.26
N VAL A 59 -2.61 1.25 -1.81
CA VAL A 59 -3.19 -0.05 -2.13
C VAL A 59 -2.95 -0.38 -3.60
N VAL A 60 -2.40 -1.57 -3.85
CA VAL A 60 -2.16 -2.11 -5.18
C VAL A 60 -2.98 -3.39 -5.36
N GLU A 61 -3.94 -3.37 -6.26
CA GLU A 61 -4.77 -4.52 -6.60
C GLU A 61 -4.34 -5.13 -7.93
N TYR A 62 -4.42 -6.44 -8.07
CA TYR A 62 -4.13 -7.12 -9.35
C TYR A 62 -5.40 -7.66 -10.02
N THR A 63 -6.51 -7.76 -9.29
CA THR A 63 -7.80 -8.23 -9.80
C THR A 63 -8.83 -7.11 -9.87
N ALA A 64 -9.83 -7.26 -10.75
CA ALA A 64 -10.96 -6.33 -10.80
C ALA A 64 -11.83 -6.41 -9.53
N LYS A 65 -11.88 -7.60 -8.90
CA LYS A 65 -12.62 -7.84 -7.66
C LYS A 65 -11.96 -7.11 -6.49
N GLY A 66 -10.65 -7.27 -6.32
CA GLY A 66 -9.88 -6.59 -5.29
C GLY A 66 -9.98 -5.07 -5.42
N LEU A 67 -9.87 -4.53 -6.64
CA LEU A 67 -10.13 -3.10 -6.90
C LEU A 67 -11.53 -2.68 -6.45
N ALA A 68 -12.58 -3.38 -6.89
CA ALA A 68 -13.95 -3.04 -6.53
C ALA A 68 -14.17 -3.04 -5.01
N ASN A 69 -13.68 -4.06 -4.32
CA ASN A 69 -13.77 -4.17 -2.87
C ASN A 69 -13.04 -3.03 -2.15
N ALA A 70 -11.80 -2.73 -2.56
CA ALA A 70 -11.01 -1.65 -1.97
C ALA A 70 -11.68 -0.28 -2.23
N CYS A 71 -12.15 -0.02 -3.45
CA CYS A 71 -12.83 1.22 -3.80
C CYS A 71 -14.14 1.43 -3.03
N GLU A 72 -14.96 0.38 -2.89
CA GLU A 72 -16.26 0.45 -2.20
C GLU A 72 -16.09 0.84 -0.72
N GLY A 73 -15.08 0.27 -0.05
CA GLY A 73 -14.81 0.55 1.36
C GLY A 73 -13.98 1.82 1.60
N TRP A 74 -13.03 2.12 0.72
CA TRP A 74 -11.88 2.98 1.06
C TRP A 74 -11.50 4.01 -0.02
N GLY A 75 -12.20 4.07 -1.15
CA GLY A 75 -11.84 4.95 -2.28
C GLY A 75 -11.90 6.46 -2.01
N GLY A 76 -12.42 6.89 -0.85
CA GLY A 76 -12.38 8.28 -0.42
C GLY A 76 -11.23 8.61 0.55
N GLU A 77 -10.52 7.60 1.04
CA GLU A 77 -9.59 7.71 2.17
C GLU A 77 -8.18 7.23 1.80
N LEU A 78 -8.07 6.09 1.10
CA LEU A 78 -6.79 5.48 0.74
C LEU A 78 -6.42 5.78 -0.73
N SER A 79 -5.14 5.65 -1.07
CA SER A 79 -4.69 5.76 -2.47
C SER A 79 -4.72 4.39 -3.14
N ILE A 80 -5.66 4.15 -4.06
CA ILE A 80 -5.94 2.81 -4.59
C ILE A 80 -5.66 2.74 -6.10
N VAL A 81 -4.88 1.74 -6.50
CA VAL A 81 -4.62 1.47 -7.92
C VAL A 81 -4.70 -0.02 -8.21
N ARG A 82 -5.30 -0.38 -9.34
CA ARG A 82 -5.11 -1.69 -9.95
C ARG A 82 -4.01 -1.66 -10.98
N ARG A 83 -3.06 -2.59 -10.85
CA ARG A 83 -1.90 -2.74 -11.72
C ARG A 83 -1.87 -4.10 -12.39
N ASP A 84 -1.04 -4.24 -13.42
CA ASP A 84 -0.59 -5.53 -13.92
C ASP A 84 0.49 -6.09 -12.98
N GLN A 85 0.61 -7.42 -12.92
CA GLN A 85 1.53 -8.09 -11.98
C GLN A 85 3.00 -7.77 -12.24
N ASP A 86 3.36 -7.50 -13.50
CA ASP A 86 4.74 -7.19 -13.90
C ASP A 86 5.08 -5.70 -13.71
N VAL A 87 4.09 -4.87 -13.37
CA VAL A 87 4.19 -3.41 -13.18
C VAL A 87 4.90 -2.74 -14.37
N VAL A 88 4.53 -3.14 -15.59
CA VAL A 88 5.17 -2.65 -16.81
C VAL A 88 4.91 -1.15 -17.01
N PRO A 89 5.83 -0.40 -17.67
CA PRO A 89 5.61 1.02 -17.94
C PRO A 89 4.49 1.23 -18.97
N GLU A 90 3.89 2.42 -18.93
CA GLU A 90 2.86 2.83 -19.88
C GLU A 90 3.35 2.69 -21.34
N GLY A 91 2.47 2.17 -22.21
CA GLY A 91 2.80 1.87 -23.60
C GLY A 91 3.38 0.48 -23.84
N THR A 92 3.60 -0.32 -22.80
CA THR A 92 4.00 -1.74 -22.95
C THR A 92 2.76 -2.63 -23.09
N ASP A 93 2.86 -3.67 -23.93
CA ASP A 93 1.83 -4.70 -24.02
C ASP A 93 1.56 -5.31 -22.63
N GLY A 94 0.28 -5.37 -22.25
CA GLY A 94 -0.14 -5.86 -20.93
C GLY A 94 -0.26 -4.79 -19.85
N TYR A 95 0.11 -3.52 -20.13
CA TYR A 95 -0.04 -2.40 -19.19
C TYR A 95 -1.47 -2.29 -18.62
N ARG A 96 -1.56 -2.16 -17.30
CA ARG A 96 -2.82 -1.92 -16.57
C ARG A 96 -2.63 -0.84 -15.52
N SER A 97 -3.50 0.15 -15.53
CA SER A 97 -3.59 1.16 -14.47
C SER A 97 -5.04 1.66 -14.38
N GLU A 98 -5.73 1.31 -13.29
CA GLU A 98 -7.09 1.77 -12.99
C GLU A 98 -7.07 2.31 -11.56
N MET A 99 -7.70 3.44 -11.29
CA MET A 99 -7.67 4.09 -9.97
C MET A 99 -9.08 4.42 -9.50
N CYS A 100 -9.21 4.45 -8.18
CA CYS A 100 -10.20 5.16 -7.41
C CYS A 100 -9.43 5.85 -6.27
#